data_AF-Q90873-F1
#
_entry.id   AF-Q90873-F1
#
_cell.length_a   1.000
_cell.length_b   1.000
_cell.length_c   1.000
_cell.angle_alpha   90.00
_cell.angle_beta   90.00
_cell.angle_gamma   90.00
#
_symmetry.space_group_name_H-M   'P 1'
#
loop_
_entity.id
_entity.type
_entity.pdbx_description
1 polymer ?
#
loop_
_entity_poly.entity_id
_entity_poly.type
_entity_poly.pdbx_seq_one_letter_code
_entity_poly.pdbx_strand_id
1 'polypeptide(L)'
;MTANHQSPGMHSILLLLLLPALTTTFSCNHLRHQDANFSWKSLQLLQNTAPPPPQPCPQQDVTFPFPETLLKSKDKKQAAITTLRILQHLFNMLSSPHTPKHWIDRTRHSLLNQIQHYIHHLEQCFVNQGTRSQRRGPRNAHLSINKYFRSIHNFLQHNNYSACTWDHVRLQARDCFRHVDTLIQWMKSRAPLTASSKRLNTQ
;
A
#
# COMPACT_ATOMS: atom_id res chain seq x y z
N MET A 1 -33.78 -31.27 64.32
CA MET A 1 -33.15 -32.01 63.20
C MET A 1 -34.29 -32.37 62.27
N THR A 2 -34.55 -31.70 61.14
CA THR A 2 -33.70 -31.38 59.99
C THR A 2 -34.22 -30.08 59.34
N ALA A 3 -33.30 -29.21 58.93
CA ALA A 3 -33.57 -28.05 58.07
C ALA A 3 -32.94 -28.35 56.70
N ASN A 4 -33.63 -28.06 55.60
CA ASN A 4 -32.95 -27.90 54.32
C ASN A 4 -33.50 -26.67 53.60
N HIS A 5 -32.58 -25.75 53.33
CA HIS A 5 -32.79 -24.41 52.81
C HIS A 5 -32.33 -24.43 51.35
N GLN A 6 -33.25 -24.25 50.39
CA GLN A 6 -32.91 -24.17 48.98
C GLN A 6 -32.85 -22.70 48.58
N SER A 7 -31.64 -22.16 48.38
CA SER A 7 -31.42 -20.77 47.94
C SER A 7 -31.22 -20.72 46.41
N PRO A 8 -31.81 -19.72 45.71
CA PRO A 8 -31.80 -19.59 44.25
C PRO A 8 -30.60 -18.77 43.78
N GLY A 9 -29.99 -19.09 42.62
CA GLY A 9 -28.88 -18.27 42.10
C GLY A 9 -28.24 -18.64 40.78
N MET A 10 -28.67 -19.70 40.09
CA MET A 10 -27.90 -20.24 38.95
C MET A 10 -28.43 -19.82 37.57
N HIS A 11 -29.67 -19.33 37.44
CA HIS A 11 -30.23 -19.03 36.11
C HIS A 11 -29.85 -17.64 35.57
N SER A 12 -29.53 -16.67 36.43
CA SER A 12 -29.18 -15.31 36.01
C SER A 12 -27.75 -15.22 35.43
N ILE A 13 -26.86 -16.13 35.83
CA ILE A 13 -25.46 -16.18 35.37
C ILE A 13 -25.36 -16.81 33.97
N LEU A 14 -26.30 -17.68 33.60
CA LEU A 14 -26.29 -18.36 32.31
C LEU A 14 -26.71 -17.45 31.13
N LEU A 15 -27.48 -16.38 31.40
CA LEU A 15 -27.96 -15.46 30.36
C LEU A 15 -26.90 -14.44 29.90
N LEU A 16 -25.87 -14.16 30.73
CA LEU A 16 -24.76 -13.27 30.36
C LEU A 16 -23.70 -13.95 29.47
N LEU A 17 -23.73 -15.28 29.32
CA LEU A 17 -22.80 -16.04 28.49
C LEU A 17 -23.22 -16.14 27.01
N LEU A 18 -24.35 -15.52 26.64
CA LEU A 18 -24.94 -15.57 25.30
C LEU A 18 -24.76 -14.30 24.46
N LEU A 19 -23.81 -13.42 24.79
CA LEU A 19 -23.36 -12.39 23.85
C LEU A 19 -22.28 -13.00 22.95
N PRO A 20 -22.56 -13.34 21.67
CA PRO A 20 -21.49 -13.63 20.75
C PRO A 20 -20.67 -12.34 20.65
N ALA A 21 -19.40 -12.39 21.02
CA ALA A 21 -18.47 -11.33 20.73
C ALA A 21 -18.52 -11.08 19.21
N LEU A 22 -19.14 -9.98 18.79
CA LEU A 22 -19.04 -9.46 17.43
C LEU A 22 -17.59 -9.03 17.21
N THR A 23 -16.71 -10.00 17.05
CA THR A 23 -15.37 -9.76 16.52
C THR A 23 -15.55 -9.61 15.02
N THR A 24 -15.90 -8.41 14.59
CA THR A 24 -15.80 -8.04 13.18
C THR A 24 -14.32 -8.04 12.81
N THR A 25 -13.81 -9.20 12.40
CA THR A 25 -12.51 -9.32 11.76
C THR A 25 -12.64 -8.73 10.36
N PHE A 26 -12.60 -7.39 10.26
CA PHE A 26 -12.45 -6.70 8.98
C PHE A 26 -11.01 -6.88 8.48
N SER A 27 -10.72 -8.11 8.04
CA SER A 27 -9.58 -8.39 7.19
C SER A 27 -9.67 -7.49 5.95
N CYS A 28 -8.52 -7.16 5.39
CA CYS A 28 -8.35 -6.36 4.17
C CYS A 28 -8.92 -7.01 2.90
N ASN A 29 -9.92 -7.88 3.06
CA ASN A 29 -10.69 -8.52 2.01
C ASN A 29 -11.35 -7.48 1.08
N HIS A 30 -11.67 -6.28 1.59
CA HIS A 30 -12.23 -5.20 0.77
C HIS A 30 -11.26 -4.67 -0.30
N LEU A 31 -9.95 -4.68 -0.04
CA LEU A 31 -8.95 -4.27 -1.04
C LEU A 31 -9.12 -5.10 -2.32
N ARG A 32 -9.38 -6.40 -2.20
CA ARG A 32 -9.46 -7.33 -3.33
C ARG A 32 -10.36 -6.89 -4.49
N HIS A 33 -11.46 -6.18 -4.23
CA HIS A 33 -12.40 -5.76 -5.28
C HIS A 33 -11.98 -4.45 -5.97
N GLN A 34 -11.42 -3.49 -5.24
CA GLN A 34 -11.03 -2.19 -5.80
C GLN A 34 -9.61 -2.19 -6.37
N ASP A 35 -8.80 -3.16 -5.96
CA ASP A 35 -7.43 -3.36 -6.39
C ASP A 35 -7.28 -3.83 -7.84
N ALA A 36 -8.30 -4.40 -8.48
CA ALA A 36 -8.15 -5.13 -9.75
C ALA A 36 -7.54 -4.27 -10.87
N ASN A 37 -7.95 -3.01 -10.95
CA ASN A 37 -7.60 -2.13 -12.06
C ASN A 37 -6.85 -0.88 -11.60
N PHE A 38 -6.43 -0.80 -10.33
CA PHE A 38 -5.78 0.41 -9.80
C PHE A 38 -4.52 0.76 -10.59
N SER A 39 -3.58 -0.20 -10.73
CA SER A 39 -2.30 0.04 -11.40
C SER A 39 -2.49 0.35 -12.89
N TRP A 40 -3.37 -0.39 -13.57
CA TRP A 40 -3.68 -0.14 -14.98
C TRP A 40 -4.29 1.25 -15.21
N LYS A 41 -5.31 1.64 -14.44
CA LYS A 41 -5.91 2.98 -14.53
C LYS A 41 -4.88 4.08 -14.22
N SER A 42 -4.03 3.87 -13.21
CA SER A 42 -2.99 4.83 -12.83
C SER A 42 -1.96 4.99 -13.95
N LEU A 43 -1.58 3.92 -14.64
CA LEU A 43 -0.69 3.96 -15.81
C LEU A 43 -1.32 4.74 -16.97
N GLN A 44 -2.60 4.53 -17.26
CA GLN A 44 -3.32 5.30 -18.29
C GLN A 44 -3.42 6.78 -17.94
N LEU A 45 -3.77 7.09 -16.68
CA LEU A 45 -3.83 8.47 -16.21
C LEU A 45 -2.45 9.12 -16.23
N LEU A 46 -1.38 8.41 -15.90
CA LEU A 46 0.00 8.91 -16.00
C LEU A 46 0.37 9.21 -17.46
N GLN A 47 0.04 8.33 -18.40
CA GLN A 47 0.27 8.54 -19.84
C GLN A 47 -0.46 9.79 -20.36
N ASN A 48 -1.71 9.99 -19.94
CA ASN A 48 -2.51 11.14 -20.35
C ASN A 48 -2.06 12.44 -19.65
N THR A 49 -1.58 12.35 -18.40
CA THR A 49 -1.14 13.49 -17.60
C THR A 49 0.19 14.05 -18.04
N ALA A 50 1.15 13.16 -18.27
CA ALA A 50 2.54 13.48 -18.49
C ALA A 50 2.93 12.98 -19.88
N PRO A 51 2.52 13.65 -20.97
CA PRO A 51 3.08 13.34 -22.28
C PRO A 51 4.60 13.59 -22.26
N PRO A 52 5.39 12.89 -23.08
CA PRO A 52 6.81 13.18 -23.22
C PRO A 52 7.05 14.66 -23.58
N PRO A 53 8.21 15.24 -23.21
CA PRO A 53 8.53 16.61 -23.57
C PRO A 53 8.48 16.86 -25.08
N PRO A 54 8.06 18.06 -25.53
CA PRO A 54 8.00 18.39 -26.96
C PRO A 54 9.37 18.34 -27.67
N GLN A 55 10.45 18.61 -26.93
CA GLN A 55 11.82 18.51 -27.42
C GLN A 55 12.44 17.21 -26.89
N PRO A 56 13.19 16.46 -27.71
CA PRO A 56 13.91 15.29 -27.26
C PRO A 56 14.83 15.62 -26.10
N CYS A 57 14.83 14.77 -25.08
CA CYS A 57 15.76 14.90 -23.97
C CYS A 57 17.08 14.22 -24.30
N PRO A 58 18.24 14.82 -23.94
CA PRO A 58 19.52 14.13 -24.06
C PRO A 58 19.47 12.84 -23.26
N GLN A 59 20.17 11.81 -23.72
CA GLN A 59 20.34 10.59 -22.93
C GLN A 59 20.97 10.96 -21.58
N GLN A 60 20.29 10.60 -20.50
CA GLN A 60 20.77 10.81 -19.14
C GLN A 60 21.15 9.46 -18.56
N ASP A 61 22.44 9.27 -18.28
CA ASP A 61 22.99 8.03 -17.68
C ASP A 61 22.67 7.89 -16.18
N VAL A 62 21.64 8.60 -15.71
CA VAL A 62 21.27 8.63 -14.30
C VAL A 62 20.29 7.52 -14.00
N THR A 63 20.73 6.55 -13.21
CA THR A 63 19.89 5.44 -12.76
C THR A 63 19.64 5.49 -11.26
N PHE A 64 18.38 5.40 -10.85
CA PHE A 64 17.98 5.17 -9.46
C PHE A 64 17.41 3.76 -9.36
N PRO A 65 18.21 2.74 -9.01
CA PRO A 65 17.70 1.39 -8.95
C PRO A 65 16.62 1.27 -7.87
N PHE A 66 15.46 0.74 -8.27
CA PHE A 66 14.40 0.42 -7.32
C PHE A 66 14.89 -0.67 -6.35
N PRO A 67 14.58 -0.59 -5.04
CA PRO A 67 14.97 -1.63 -4.09
C PRO A 67 14.14 -2.91 -4.29
N GLU A 68 14.51 -3.72 -5.28
CA GLU A 68 13.82 -4.95 -5.72
C GLU A 68 13.57 -5.97 -4.60
N THR A 69 14.37 -5.93 -3.52
CA THR A 69 14.15 -6.75 -2.32
C THR A 69 12.77 -6.52 -1.69
N LEU A 70 12.16 -5.35 -1.89
CA LEU A 70 10.81 -5.02 -1.43
C LEU A 70 9.72 -5.82 -2.14
N LEU A 71 9.97 -6.28 -3.37
CA LEU A 71 9.00 -7.05 -4.16
C LEU A 71 9.02 -8.54 -3.84
N LYS A 72 10.04 -9.00 -3.09
CA LYS A 72 10.25 -10.42 -2.77
C LYS A 72 9.49 -10.88 -1.51
N SER A 73 8.85 -9.96 -0.78
CA SER A 73 8.14 -10.32 0.44
C SER A 73 6.88 -11.12 0.12
N LYS A 74 6.78 -12.33 0.70
CA LYS A 74 5.55 -13.16 0.66
C LYS A 74 4.54 -12.75 1.74
N ASP A 75 4.91 -11.82 2.63
CA ASP A 75 3.99 -11.29 3.63
C ASP A 75 3.08 -10.23 3.02
N LYS A 76 1.77 -10.53 3.00
CA LYS A 76 0.72 -9.63 2.51
C LYS A 76 0.70 -8.29 3.23
N LYS A 77 0.94 -8.28 4.54
CA LYS A 77 0.99 -7.06 5.33
C LYS A 77 2.16 -6.20 4.88
N GLN A 78 3.32 -6.81 4.67
CA GLN A 78 4.47 -6.10 4.15
C GLN A 78 4.23 -5.57 2.73
N ALA A 79 3.59 -6.34 1.86
CA ALA A 79 3.22 -5.89 0.53
C ALA A 79 2.29 -4.67 0.57
N ALA A 80 1.30 -4.67 1.48
CA ALA A 80 0.41 -3.53 1.71
C ALA A 80 1.18 -2.29 2.20
N ILE A 81 2.09 -2.46 3.16
CA ILE A 81 2.88 -1.35 3.72
C ILE A 81 3.80 -0.76 2.65
N THR A 82 4.49 -1.61 1.89
CA THR A 82 5.34 -1.18 0.76
C THR A 82 4.51 -0.41 -0.27
N THR A 83 3.34 -0.93 -0.63
CA THR A 83 2.40 -0.27 -1.57
C THR A 83 2.01 1.11 -1.06
N LEU A 84 1.58 1.22 0.20
CA LEU A 84 1.23 2.50 0.82
C LEU A 84 2.38 3.51 0.73
N ARG A 85 3.61 3.08 1.01
CA ARG A 85 4.78 3.96 0.96
C ARG A 85 5.12 4.43 -0.45
N ILE A 86 5.09 3.55 -1.44
CA ILE A 86 5.31 3.92 -2.84
C ILE A 86 4.29 4.98 -3.26
N LEU A 87 3.01 4.75 -2.96
CA LEU A 87 1.95 5.65 -3.35
C LEU A 87 2.01 7.01 -2.65
N GLN A 88 2.37 7.05 -1.36
CA GLN A 88 2.58 8.30 -0.64
C GLN A 88 3.71 9.14 -1.27
N HIS A 89 4.82 8.51 -1.65
CA HIS A 89 5.91 9.19 -2.34
C HIS A 89 5.52 9.65 -3.75
N LEU A 90 4.82 8.81 -4.52
CA LEU A 90 4.29 9.19 -5.83
C LEU A 90 3.31 10.35 -5.74
N PHE A 91 2.39 10.34 -4.78
CA PHE A 91 1.45 11.44 -4.55
C PHE A 91 2.20 12.75 -4.32
N ASN A 92 3.12 12.77 -3.35
CA ASN A 92 3.91 13.96 -3.00
C ASN A 92 4.74 14.48 -4.18
N MET A 93 5.29 13.58 -4.98
CA MET A 93 6.09 13.94 -6.15
C MET A 93 5.23 14.51 -7.27
N LEU A 94 4.15 13.83 -7.64
CA LEU A 94 3.27 14.20 -8.75
C LEU A 94 2.37 15.40 -8.44
N SER A 95 2.16 15.72 -7.16
CA SER A 95 1.46 16.93 -6.69
C SER A 95 2.34 18.17 -6.66
N SER A 96 3.62 18.08 -7.01
CA SER A 96 4.55 19.20 -6.98
C SER A 96 4.04 20.39 -7.81
N PRO A 97 4.22 21.65 -7.34
CA PRO A 97 3.93 22.82 -8.15
C PRO A 97 4.93 23.00 -9.30
N HIS A 98 6.07 22.30 -9.27
CA HIS A 98 7.13 22.40 -10.27
C HIS A 98 6.94 21.44 -11.46
N THR A 99 5.79 20.75 -11.58
CA THR A 99 5.53 19.89 -12.74
C THR A 99 5.61 20.68 -14.05
N PRO A 100 6.08 20.10 -15.17
CA PRO A 100 6.26 20.82 -16.42
C PRO A 100 4.95 21.41 -16.95
N LYS A 101 5.03 22.57 -17.60
CA LYS A 101 3.87 23.27 -18.18
C LYS A 101 3.10 22.45 -19.23
N HIS A 102 3.75 21.47 -19.87
CA HIS A 102 3.11 20.61 -20.89
C HIS A 102 2.33 19.44 -20.28
N TRP A 103 2.35 19.25 -18.97
CA TRP A 103 1.49 18.28 -18.30
C TRP A 103 0.04 18.78 -18.24
N ILE A 104 -0.90 17.85 -18.33
CA ILE A 104 -2.34 18.17 -18.43
C ILE A 104 -2.97 18.13 -17.04
N ASP A 105 -3.35 19.30 -16.51
CA ASP A 105 -3.81 19.45 -15.12
C ASP A 105 -5.07 18.64 -14.78
N ARG A 106 -6.05 18.56 -15.70
CA ARG A 106 -7.29 17.81 -15.45
C ARG A 106 -7.02 16.32 -15.22
N THR A 107 -6.17 15.72 -16.03
CA THR A 107 -5.77 14.32 -15.89
C THR A 107 -4.82 14.14 -14.72
N ARG A 108 -3.96 15.13 -14.41
CA ARG A 108 -3.12 15.14 -13.21
C ARG A 108 -3.95 15.07 -11.95
N HIS A 109 -4.99 15.89 -11.86
CA HIS A 109 -5.93 15.86 -10.73
C HIS A 109 -6.62 14.50 -10.62
N SER A 110 -7.03 13.91 -11.75
CA SER A 110 -7.63 12.57 -11.77
C SER A 110 -6.64 11.49 -11.27
N LEU A 111 -5.37 11.57 -11.66
CA LEU A 111 -4.30 10.68 -11.21
C LEU A 111 -4.08 10.81 -9.70
N LEU A 112 -3.93 12.04 -9.20
CA LEU A 112 -3.72 12.31 -7.78
C LEU A 112 -4.90 11.83 -6.93
N ASN A 113 -6.14 12.06 -7.38
CA ASN A 113 -7.33 11.56 -6.71
C ASN A 113 -7.38 10.04 -6.67
N GLN A 114 -7.01 9.37 -7.76
CA GLN A 114 -6.93 7.91 -7.79
C GLN A 114 -5.91 7.39 -6.77
N ILE A 115 -4.70 7.97 -6.74
CA ILE A 115 -3.66 7.60 -5.77
C ILE A 115 -4.14 7.83 -4.34
N GLN A 116 -4.70 9.02 -4.06
CA GLN A 116 -5.18 9.39 -2.72
C GLN A 116 -6.30 8.47 -2.22
N HIS A 117 -7.25 8.12 -3.09
CA HIS A 117 -8.33 7.21 -2.76
C HIS A 117 -7.79 5.82 -2.37
N TYR A 118 -6.80 5.32 -3.12
CA TYR A 118 -6.20 4.03 -2.83
C TYR A 118 -5.33 4.04 -1.56
N ILE A 119 -4.59 5.13 -1.31
CA ILE A 119 -3.90 5.38 -0.04
C ILE A 119 -4.89 5.27 1.12
N HIS A 120 -6.04 5.94 1.02
CA HIS A 120 -7.06 5.92 2.07
C HIS A 120 -7.55 4.49 2.34
N HIS A 121 -7.82 3.69 1.29
CA HIS A 121 -8.23 2.29 1.44
C HIS A 121 -7.19 1.43 2.17
N LEU A 122 -5.90 1.58 1.81
CA LEU A 122 -4.81 0.90 2.50
C LEU A 122 -4.73 1.33 3.97
N GLU A 123 -4.90 2.61 4.26
CA GLU A 123 -4.85 3.12 5.62
C GLU A 123 -5.98 2.60 6.50
N GLN A 124 -7.21 2.50 5.98
CA GLN A 124 -8.35 1.90 6.69
C GLN A 124 -8.10 0.42 6.97
N CYS A 125 -7.54 -0.31 6.00
CA CYS A 125 -7.11 -1.69 6.17
C CYS A 125 -6.14 -1.86 7.35
N PHE A 126 -5.19 -0.93 7.55
CA PHE A 126 -4.27 -0.99 8.69
C PHE A 126 -4.88 -0.58 10.03
N VAL A 127 -5.82 0.37 10.04
CA VAL A 127 -6.52 0.76 11.28
C VAL A 127 -7.32 -0.43 11.81
N ASN A 128 -8.01 -1.14 10.92
CA ASN A 128 -8.85 -2.29 11.27
C ASN A 128 -8.07 -3.52 11.74
N GLN A 129 -6.76 -3.61 11.44
CA GLN A 129 -5.90 -4.70 11.94
C GLN A 129 -5.35 -4.46 13.36
N GLY A 130 -5.57 -3.29 13.96
CA GLY A 130 -5.22 -3.01 15.35
C GLY A 130 -3.78 -2.52 15.56
N THR A 131 -3.65 -1.19 15.73
CA THR A 131 -2.49 -0.40 16.20
C THR A 131 -1.52 0.16 15.13
N ARG A 132 -1.19 1.45 15.29
CA ARG A 132 -0.23 2.27 14.52
C ARG A 132 1.15 1.61 14.34
N SER A 133 1.53 0.72 15.26
CA SER A 133 2.75 -0.09 15.20
C SER A 133 2.77 -1.00 13.97
N GLN A 134 1.60 -1.43 13.48
CA GLN A 134 1.47 -2.33 12.35
C GLN A 134 1.85 -1.70 11.01
N ARG A 135 1.88 -0.37 10.90
CA ARG A 135 2.41 0.33 9.71
C ARG A 135 3.95 0.26 9.63
N ARG A 136 4.63 -0.20 10.69
CA ARG A 136 6.09 -0.39 10.71
C ARG A 136 6.45 -1.77 10.13
N GLY A 137 6.53 -1.86 8.81
CA GLY A 137 7.33 -2.91 8.14
C GLY A 137 8.82 -2.88 8.57
N PRO A 138 9.66 -3.83 8.11
CA PRO A 138 11.08 -3.88 8.46
C PRO A 138 11.74 -2.52 8.27
N ARG A 139 12.46 -2.03 9.28
CA ARG A 139 13.10 -0.70 9.24
C ARG A 139 13.91 -0.50 7.95
N ASN A 140 14.59 -1.55 7.50
CA ASN A 140 15.39 -1.56 6.27
C ASN A 140 14.54 -1.35 5.00
N ALA A 141 13.30 -1.87 4.97
CA ALA A 141 12.38 -1.67 3.86
C ALA A 141 11.94 -0.21 3.75
N HIS A 142 11.63 0.45 4.88
CA HIS A 142 11.29 1.88 4.90
C HIS A 142 12.49 2.75 4.53
N LEU A 143 13.69 2.42 5.02
CA LEU A 143 14.89 3.20 4.71
C LEU A 143 15.26 3.11 3.23
N SER A 144 15.17 1.92 2.63
CA SER A 144 15.49 1.72 1.21
C SER A 144 14.52 2.45 0.29
N ILE A 145 13.20 2.36 0.53
CA ILE A 145 12.23 3.09 -0.30
C ILE A 145 12.35 4.61 -0.14
N ASN A 146 12.60 5.10 1.08
CA ASN A 146 12.83 6.53 1.32
C ASN A 146 14.11 7.02 0.66
N LYS A 147 15.18 6.21 0.66
CA LYS A 147 16.44 6.53 -0.03
C LYS A 147 16.21 6.64 -1.54
N TYR A 148 15.50 5.68 -2.14
CA TYR A 148 15.15 5.70 -3.57
C TYR A 148 14.42 7.00 -3.98
N PHE A 149 13.34 7.35 -3.29
CA PHE A 149 12.59 8.58 -3.61
C PHE A 149 13.35 9.87 -3.29
N ARG A 150 14.21 9.86 -2.25
CA ARG A 150 15.11 10.99 -1.97
C ARG A 150 16.09 11.22 -3.11
N SER A 151 16.67 10.17 -3.69
CA SER A 151 17.57 10.29 -4.84
C SER A 151 16.88 10.95 -6.03
N ILE A 152 15.63 10.57 -6.31
CA ILE A 152 14.83 11.20 -7.38
C ILE A 152 14.52 12.68 -7.07
N HIS A 153 14.15 13.00 -5.83
CA HIS A 153 13.89 14.39 -5.44
C HIS A 153 15.14 15.26 -5.55
N ASN A 154 16.29 14.75 -5.08
CA ASN A 154 17.57 15.42 -5.23
C ASN A 154 17.87 15.64 -6.72
N PHE A 155 17.67 14.64 -7.58
CA PHE A 155 17.88 14.78 -9.02
C PHE A 155 17.03 15.89 -9.66
N LEU A 156 15.75 15.99 -9.29
CA LEU A 156 14.90 17.10 -9.72
C LEU A 156 15.48 18.46 -9.31
N GLN A 157 15.89 18.60 -8.04
CA GLN A 157 16.45 19.83 -7.49
C GLN A 157 17.75 20.25 -8.18
N HIS A 158 18.70 19.32 -8.35
CA HIS A 158 20.01 19.60 -8.95
C HIS A 158 19.90 20.02 -10.43
N ASN A 159 18.80 19.66 -11.09
CA ASN A 159 18.56 19.95 -12.51
C ASN A 159 17.42 20.95 -12.72
N ASN A 160 17.16 21.81 -11.74
CA ASN A 160 16.22 22.93 -11.81
C ASN A 160 14.81 22.54 -12.31
N TYR A 161 14.35 21.33 -11.97
CA TYR A 161 13.02 20.84 -12.36
C TYR A 161 12.74 20.96 -13.88
N SER A 162 13.75 20.76 -14.72
CA SER A 162 13.59 20.84 -16.17
C SER A 162 12.58 19.81 -16.70
N ALA A 163 12.02 20.08 -17.90
CA ALA A 163 11.10 19.15 -18.55
C ALA A 163 11.71 17.74 -18.72
N CYS A 164 13.01 17.64 -18.95
CA CYS A 164 13.70 16.37 -19.13
C CYS A 164 13.89 15.58 -17.82
N THR A 165 14.14 16.26 -16.71
CA THR A 165 14.22 15.55 -15.42
C THR A 165 12.85 15.09 -14.95
N TRP A 166 11.79 15.82 -15.30
CA TRP A 166 10.42 15.34 -15.10
C TRP A 166 10.03 14.18 -16.01
N ASP A 167 10.57 14.10 -17.23
CA ASP A 167 10.38 12.90 -18.06
C ASP A 167 11.01 11.66 -17.41
N HIS A 168 12.20 11.80 -16.81
CA HIS A 168 12.79 10.74 -16.00
C HIS A 168 11.88 10.35 -14.83
N VAL A 169 11.32 11.34 -14.10
CA VAL A 169 10.36 11.09 -13.01
C VAL A 169 9.12 10.36 -13.50
N ARG A 170 8.58 10.73 -14.67
CA ARG A 170 7.45 10.03 -15.29
C ARG A 170 7.78 8.56 -15.55
N LEU A 171 8.97 8.26 -16.07
CA LEU A 171 9.43 6.89 -16.31
C LEU A 171 9.56 6.11 -14.98
N GLN A 172 10.15 6.72 -13.95
CA GLN A 172 10.24 6.12 -12.61
C GLN A 172 8.85 5.86 -11.98
N ALA A 173 7.91 6.80 -12.16
CA ALA A 173 6.53 6.64 -11.69
C ALA A 173 5.82 5.49 -12.41
N ARG A 174 6.01 5.36 -13.73
CA ARG A 174 5.50 4.24 -14.52
C ARG A 174 6.01 2.90 -13.97
N ASP A 175 7.29 2.80 -13.68
CA ASP A 175 7.90 1.58 -13.15
C ASP A 175 7.41 1.30 -11.71
N CYS A 176 7.27 2.33 -10.88
CA CYS A 176 6.64 2.19 -9.56
C CYS A 176 5.20 1.66 -9.64
N PHE A 177 4.38 2.11 -10.59
CA PHE A 177 3.02 1.56 -10.75
C PHE A 177 3.02 0.08 -11.17
N ARG A 178 4.01 -0.35 -11.98
CA ARG A 178 4.19 -1.78 -12.30
C ARG A 178 4.59 -2.58 -11.06
N HIS A 179 5.49 -2.05 -10.24
CA HIS A 179 5.85 -2.67 -8.96
C HIS A 179 4.67 -2.74 -7.99
N VAL A 180 3.82 -1.70 -7.94
CA VAL A 180 2.58 -1.69 -7.18
C VAL A 180 1.61 -2.76 -7.68
N ASP A 181 1.49 -2.97 -9.00
CA ASP A 181 0.70 -4.08 -9.54
C ASP A 181 1.18 -5.43 -8.99
N THR A 182 2.49 -5.71 -9.05
CA THR A 182 3.10 -6.90 -8.47
C THR A 182 2.76 -7.07 -6.99
N LEU A 183 2.90 -6.01 -6.19
CA LEU A 183 2.57 -6.03 -4.75
C LEU A 183 1.08 -6.29 -4.51
N ILE A 184 0.21 -5.71 -5.32
CA ILE A 184 -1.24 -5.94 -5.28
C ILE A 184 -1.57 -7.41 -5.59
N GLN A 185 -0.92 -8.01 -6.58
CA GLN A 185 -1.10 -9.44 -6.87
C GLN A 185 -0.68 -10.32 -5.67
N TRP A 186 0.44 -9.99 -5.01
CA TRP A 186 0.87 -10.69 -3.80
C TRP A 186 -0.16 -10.59 -2.66
N MET A 187 -0.74 -9.41 -2.44
CA MET A 187 -1.78 -9.21 -1.43
C MET A 187 -3.03 -10.09 -1.69
N LYS A 188 -3.41 -10.22 -2.97
CA LYS A 188 -4.58 -11.03 -3.41
C LYS A 188 -4.33 -12.53 -3.36
N SER A 189 -3.10 -12.98 -3.56
CA SER A 189 -2.77 -14.42 -3.61
C SER A 189 -3.27 -15.16 -2.37
N ARG A 190 -3.86 -16.35 -2.51
CA ARG A 190 -4.22 -17.18 -1.33
C ARG A 190 -2.91 -17.63 -0.67
N ALA A 191 -2.83 -17.54 0.65
CA ALA A 191 -1.71 -18.16 1.37
C ALA A 191 -1.68 -19.67 1.02
N PRO A 192 -0.51 -20.30 0.87
CA PRO A 192 -0.45 -21.75 0.67
C PRO A 192 -1.15 -22.46 1.84
N LEU A 193 -2.18 -23.27 1.54
CA LEU A 193 -2.83 -24.14 2.50
C LEU A 193 -1.96 -25.38 2.77
N THR A 194 -0.82 -25.24 3.46
CA THR A 194 0.03 -26.39 3.87
C THR A 194 0.96 -25.93 5.02
N ALA A 195 1.01 -26.47 6.24
CA ALA A 195 0.30 -27.57 6.90
C ALA A 195 0.21 -27.23 8.40
N SER A 196 -1.00 -27.21 8.96
CA SER A 196 -1.21 -27.24 10.41
C SER A 196 -2.11 -28.42 10.72
N SER A 197 -1.50 -29.61 10.82
CA SER A 197 -2.04 -30.74 11.57
C SER A 197 -0.90 -31.70 11.91
N LYS A 198 -0.09 -31.28 12.89
CA LYS A 198 0.58 -32.20 13.82
C LYS A 198 0.42 -31.60 15.22
N ARG A 199 -0.81 -31.67 15.75
CA ARG A 199 -1.00 -31.76 17.20
C ARG A 199 -0.71 -33.23 17.53
N LEU A 200 0.40 -33.48 18.24
CA LEU A 200 0.36 -33.90 19.64
C LEU A 200 -0.70 -34.98 19.90
N ASN A 201 -0.25 -36.23 19.91
CA ASN A 201 -0.59 -37.23 20.92
C ASN A 201 0.50 -38.31 20.86
N THR A 202 1.51 -38.15 21.70
CA THR A 202 2.40 -39.24 22.12
C THR A 202 2.39 -39.19 23.63
N GLN A 203 1.51 -40.00 24.22
CA GLN A 203 1.60 -40.50 25.59
C GLN A 203 0.93 -41.87 25.60
#